data_AF-A0A0S1XEG5-F1
#
_entry.id   AF-A0A0S1XEG5-F1
#
_cell.length_a   1.000
_cell.length_b   1.000
_cell.length_c   1.000
_cell.angle_alpha   90.00
_cell.angle_beta   90.00
_cell.angle_gamma   90.00
#
_symmetry.space_group_name_H-M   'P 1'
#
loop_
_entity.id
_entity.type
_entity.pdbx_description
1 polymer ?
#
loop_
_entity_poly.entity_id
_entity_poly.type
_entity_poly.pdbx_seq_one_letter_code
_entity_poly.pdbx_strand_id
1 'polypeptide(L)'
;MKRLFPIFLLLYICILGNALAIYSWSGNLNVGDQIYVNNLKIYIDKNIANNRTAAIVYQGAEALAIIYEGEEKTIEGLEISVSEFNDYVILTISSDEPFTISFNAIKDYSAEISKLKEENAKLKQENEQLKKHVESLENENKQLKRRISDLEKQLKEAKAQDVSKLQARINNLTKENRELKAQIANQTNLINQLKAKAQFLEQQNNEYRTLITKLLEEQAQKSEQSYIEKAKKERLIGSIIIKTLIFAGLIVGLAGFLLYRGKKSWEYPL
;
A
#
# COMPACT_ATOMS: atom_id res chain seq x y z
N MET A 1 59.32 55.48 19.57
CA MET A 1 58.68 55.18 20.88
C MET A 1 59.75 55.24 21.96
N LYS A 2 59.84 56.35 22.71
CA LYS A 2 60.70 56.43 23.90
C LYS A 2 60.10 55.47 24.94
N ARG A 3 60.91 54.53 25.44
CA ARG A 3 60.51 53.59 26.49
C ARG A 3 60.34 54.39 27.79
N LEU A 4 59.10 54.55 28.24
CA LEU A 4 58.80 54.99 29.60
C LEU A 4 59.19 53.85 30.55
N PHE A 5 60.17 54.09 31.41
CA PHE A 5 60.51 53.17 32.49
C PHE A 5 59.59 53.48 33.67
N PRO A 6 58.64 52.60 34.05
CA PRO A 6 57.89 52.79 35.29
C PRO A 6 58.82 52.51 36.46
N ILE A 7 59.11 53.54 37.25
CA ILE A 7 59.77 53.37 38.55
C ILE A 7 58.66 53.10 39.57
N PHE A 8 58.49 51.83 39.95
CA PHE A 8 57.67 51.48 41.11
C PHE A 8 58.49 51.74 42.37
N LEU A 9 58.15 52.80 43.12
CA LEU A 9 58.80 53.11 44.38
C LEU A 9 57.82 52.80 45.52
N LEU A 10 58.00 51.65 46.17
CA LEU A 10 57.24 51.27 47.36
C LEU A 10 57.96 51.85 48.58
N LEU A 11 57.43 52.95 49.12
CA LEU A 11 58.05 53.67 50.25
C LEU A 11 57.33 53.31 51.55
N TYR A 12 57.96 52.47 52.39
CA TYR A 12 57.52 52.26 53.77
C TYR A 12 58.04 53.42 54.63
N ILE A 13 57.17 54.36 55.01
CA ILE A 13 57.52 55.38 56.01
C ILE A 13 57.07 54.86 57.39
N CYS A 14 58.01 54.32 58.17
CA CYS A 14 57.79 54.00 59.57
C CYS A 14 57.85 55.29 60.41
N ILE A 15 56.72 56.01 60.52
CA ILE A 15 56.54 57.00 61.59
C ILE A 15 55.92 56.26 62.78
N LEU A 16 56.55 56.40 63.95
CA LEU A 16 56.18 55.78 65.23
C LEU A 16 54.64 55.76 65.45
N GLY A 17 54.02 54.58 65.29
CA GLY A 17 52.66 54.32 65.76
C GLY A 17 51.81 53.36 64.92
N ASN A 18 51.82 53.46 63.59
CA ASN A 18 51.05 52.57 62.70
C ASN A 18 51.73 52.52 61.33
N ALA A 19 52.13 51.33 60.86
CA ALA A 19 52.66 51.16 59.51
C ALA A 19 51.51 51.22 58.51
N LEU A 20 51.23 52.40 57.95
CA LEU A 20 50.34 52.54 56.80
C LEU A 20 51.17 52.27 55.53
N ALA A 21 50.74 51.31 54.72
CA ALA A 21 51.31 51.09 53.40
C ALA A 21 50.74 52.16 52.47
N ILE A 22 51.60 53.03 51.95
CA ILE A 22 51.21 54.02 50.93
C ILE A 22 51.62 53.43 49.58
N TYR A 23 50.63 53.19 48.73
CA TYR A 23 50.86 52.82 47.34
C TYR A 23 51.08 54.11 46.56
N SER A 24 52.16 54.18 45.79
CA SER A 24 52.44 55.34 44.96
C SER A 24 52.97 54.95 43.60
N TRP A 25 52.58 55.72 42.60
CA TRP A 25 53.13 55.67 41.26
C TRP A 25 53.44 57.08 40.79
N SER A 26 54.58 57.23 40.14
CA SER A 26 54.94 58.47 39.46
C SER A 26 55.41 58.14 38.06
N GLY A 27 54.92 58.90 37.07
CA GLY A 27 55.26 58.69 35.68
C GLY A 27 55.35 59.98 34.89
N ASN A 28 56.23 59.95 33.89
CA ASN A 28 56.39 61.03 32.93
C ASN A 28 55.36 60.85 31.82
N LEU A 29 54.55 61.88 31.59
CA LEU A 29 53.50 61.91 30.57
C LEU A 29 53.65 63.17 29.73
N ASN A 30 53.37 63.07 28.44
CA ASN A 30 53.33 64.21 27.53
C ASN A 30 51.89 64.72 27.40
N VAL A 31 51.74 65.95 26.94
CA VAL A 31 50.43 66.49 26.54
C VAL A 31 49.82 65.58 25.46
N GLY A 32 48.59 65.13 25.69
CA GLY A 32 47.90 64.15 24.85
C GLY A 32 47.99 62.71 25.34
N ASP A 33 48.84 62.41 26.33
CA ASP A 33 48.89 61.07 26.92
C ASP A 33 47.68 60.83 27.84
N GLN A 34 47.26 59.57 27.91
CA GLN A 34 46.20 59.11 28.80
C GLN A 34 46.65 57.88 29.59
N ILE A 35 46.21 57.81 30.84
CA ILE A 35 46.35 56.62 31.67
C ILE A 35 45.01 56.28 32.32
N TYR A 36 44.87 55.03 32.73
CA TYR A 36 43.72 54.54 33.46
C TYR A 36 44.20 54.08 34.83
N VAL A 37 43.56 54.60 35.88
CA VAL A 37 43.87 54.29 37.28
C VAL A 37 42.60 53.72 37.87
N ASN A 38 42.57 52.41 38.12
CA ASN A 38 41.34 51.67 38.41
C ASN A 38 40.27 51.95 37.33
N ASN A 39 39.18 52.63 37.69
CA ASN A 39 38.09 53.00 36.79
C ASN A 39 38.15 54.47 36.32
N LEU A 40 39.17 55.22 36.76
CA LEU A 40 39.39 56.61 36.36
C LEU A 40 40.26 56.67 35.11
N LYS A 41 39.91 57.57 34.20
CA LYS A 41 40.74 57.94 33.05
C LYS A 41 41.36 59.29 33.32
N ILE A 42 42.69 59.38 33.33
CA ILE A 42 43.42 60.63 33.47
C ILE A 42 44.02 60.99 32.11
N TYR A 43 43.68 62.18 31.62
CA TYR A 43 44.18 62.73 30.37
C TYR A 43 45.01 63.98 30.63
N ILE A 44 46.20 64.06 30.05
CA ILE A 44 47.07 65.22 30.20
C ILE A 44 46.79 66.20 29.06
N ASP A 45 46.42 67.42 29.40
CA ASP A 45 46.11 68.48 28.44
C ASP A 45 46.82 69.79 28.79
N LYS A 46 46.97 70.69 27.80
CA LYS A 46 47.59 72.00 27.98
C LYS A 46 46.64 73.11 27.57
N ASN A 47 46.34 74.00 28.51
CA ASN A 47 45.46 75.12 28.25
C ASN A 47 46.17 76.15 27.34
N ILE A 48 45.57 76.41 26.18
CA ILE A 48 46.13 77.26 25.12
C ILE A 48 46.20 78.74 25.56
N ALA A 49 45.31 79.19 26.45
CA ALA A 49 45.21 80.61 26.82
C ALA A 49 46.28 81.06 27.82
N ASN A 50 46.67 80.19 28.75
CA ASN A 50 47.64 80.50 29.81
C ASN A 50 48.89 79.61 29.77
N ASN A 51 48.99 78.73 28.77
CA ASN A 51 50.09 77.77 28.59
C ASN A 51 50.34 76.87 29.81
N ARG A 52 49.31 76.64 30.64
CA ARG A 52 49.42 75.78 31.83
C ARG A 52 48.96 74.36 31.52
N THR A 53 49.73 73.39 31.99
CA THR A 53 49.39 71.98 31.83
C THR A 53 48.47 71.51 32.97
N ALA A 54 47.57 70.57 32.67
CA ALA A 54 46.63 70.02 33.62
C ALA A 54 46.36 68.54 33.37
N ALA A 55 46.07 67.80 34.43
CA ALA A 55 45.48 66.47 34.36
C ALA A 55 43.96 66.58 34.50
N ILE A 56 43.23 66.03 33.54
CA ILE A 56 41.77 65.95 33.55
C ILE A 56 41.37 64.52 33.91
N VAL A 57 40.65 64.38 35.01
CA VAL A 57 40.22 63.10 35.56
C VAL A 57 38.77 62.85 35.17
N TYR A 58 38.53 61.71 34.53
CA TYR A 58 37.22 61.26 34.08
C TYR A 58 36.82 59.96 34.76
N GLN A 59 35.51 59.78 34.95
CA GLN A 59 34.91 58.50 35.27
C GLN A 59 33.84 58.21 34.22
N GLY A 60 34.09 57.22 33.36
CA GLY A 60 33.26 57.01 32.17
C GLY A 60 33.31 58.21 31.22
N ALA A 61 32.18 58.92 31.07
CA ALA A 61 32.05 60.10 30.20
C ALA A 61 32.04 61.44 30.97
N GLU A 62 32.04 61.41 32.30
CA GLU A 62 31.95 62.60 33.14
C GLU A 62 33.33 63.06 33.60
N ALA A 63 33.61 64.37 33.53
CA ALA A 63 34.82 64.97 34.04
C ALA A 63 34.65 65.27 35.54
N LEU A 64 35.38 64.54 36.38
CA LEU A 64 35.32 64.68 37.84
C LEU A 64 36.13 65.87 38.33
N ALA A 65 37.32 66.07 37.77
CA ALA A 65 38.20 67.16 38.19
C ALA A 65 39.23 67.54 37.12
N ILE A 66 39.73 68.77 37.25
CA ILE A 66 40.91 69.28 36.56
C ILE A 66 41.94 69.64 37.63
N ILE A 67 43.17 69.16 37.49
CA ILE A 67 44.28 69.38 38.42
C ILE A 67 45.37 70.10 37.63
N TYR A 68 45.63 71.36 37.95
CA TYR A 68 46.66 72.13 37.25
C TYR A 68 48.06 71.81 37.75
N GLU A 69 49.06 72.16 36.97
CA GLU A 69 50.46 72.13 37.39
C GLU A 69 50.67 72.84 38.74
N GLY A 70 51.31 72.13 39.67
CA GLY A 70 51.57 72.56 41.04
C GLY A 70 50.42 72.27 42.01
N GLU A 71 49.30 71.72 41.52
CA GLU A 71 48.16 71.34 42.35
C GLU A 71 48.16 69.84 42.67
N GLU A 72 47.51 69.53 43.78
CA GLU A 72 47.21 68.18 44.23
C GLU A 72 45.73 68.09 44.61
N LYS A 73 45.05 67.00 44.23
CA LYS A 73 43.67 66.74 44.61
C LYS A 73 43.44 65.28 44.94
N THR A 74 42.59 65.03 45.93
CA THR A 74 42.12 63.68 46.28
C THR A 74 40.80 63.38 45.57
N ILE A 75 40.76 62.29 44.80
CA ILE A 75 39.60 61.84 44.03
C ILE A 75 39.46 60.34 44.21
N GLU A 76 38.32 59.87 44.72
CA GLU A 76 38.06 58.43 44.94
C GLU A 76 39.17 57.73 45.77
N GLY A 77 39.68 58.41 46.81
CA GLY A 77 40.77 57.88 47.65
C GLY A 77 42.17 57.91 47.01
N LEU A 78 42.30 58.49 45.81
CA LEU A 78 43.57 58.69 45.11
C LEU A 78 43.98 60.15 45.24
N GLU A 79 45.12 60.42 45.88
CA GLU A 79 45.80 61.71 45.84
C GLU A 79 46.57 61.81 44.53
N ILE A 80 46.24 62.80 43.71
CA ILE A 80 46.82 62.99 42.38
C ILE A 80 47.47 64.37 42.35
N SER A 81 48.78 64.40 42.10
CA SER A 81 49.55 65.63 41.95
C SER A 81 50.19 65.73 40.57
N VAL A 82 50.23 66.96 40.05
CA VAL A 82 50.71 67.27 38.71
C VAL A 82 51.85 68.27 38.82
N SER A 83 53.02 67.92 38.30
CA SER A 83 54.15 68.86 38.15
C SER A 83 54.70 68.86 36.73
N GLU A 84 55.22 69.98 36.25
CA GLU A 84 55.84 70.10 34.92
C GLU A 84 57.35 70.19 35.08
N PHE A 85 58.09 69.47 34.23
CA PHE A 85 59.54 69.54 34.18
C PHE A 85 60.02 69.36 32.74
N ASN A 86 60.75 70.33 32.20
CA ASN A 86 61.36 70.26 30.86
C ASN A 86 60.43 69.68 29.76
N ASP A 87 59.25 70.28 29.62
CA ASP A 87 58.21 69.97 28.61
C ASP A 87 57.44 68.65 28.77
N TYR A 88 57.58 67.94 29.91
CA TYR A 88 56.73 66.81 30.25
C TYR A 88 56.11 66.97 31.65
N VAL A 89 55.00 66.27 31.85
CA VAL A 89 54.26 66.22 33.12
C VAL A 89 54.74 65.03 33.93
N ILE A 90 55.07 65.27 35.19
CA ILE A 90 55.23 64.25 36.21
C ILE A 90 53.90 64.14 36.93
N LEU A 91 53.18 63.06 36.66
CA LEU A 91 51.94 62.72 37.36
C LEU A 91 52.28 61.77 38.49
N THR A 92 51.97 62.16 39.72
CA THR A 92 52.14 61.31 40.90
C THR A 92 50.79 60.98 41.49
N ILE A 93 50.59 59.71 41.82
CA ILE A 93 49.35 59.17 42.36
C ILE A 93 49.70 58.40 43.62
N SER A 94 49.02 58.69 44.72
CA SER A 94 49.14 57.97 45.99
C SER A 94 47.78 57.53 46.52
N SER A 95 47.74 56.41 47.23
CA SER A 95 46.58 55.96 47.98
C SER A 95 47.00 55.05 49.13
N ASP A 96 46.15 54.98 50.15
CA ASP A 96 46.20 53.99 51.22
C ASP A 96 45.74 52.59 50.74
N GLU A 97 44.98 52.52 49.65
CA GLU A 97 44.57 51.28 49.01
C GLU A 97 45.40 50.96 47.75
N PRO A 98 45.66 49.67 47.45
CA PRO A 98 46.34 49.29 46.23
C PRO A 98 45.51 49.64 45.00
N PHE A 99 46.14 50.28 44.02
CA PHE A 99 45.51 50.64 42.75
C PHE A 99 46.28 50.06 41.55
N THR A 100 45.59 50.00 40.41
CA THR A 100 46.15 49.53 39.14
C THR A 100 46.30 50.67 38.16
N ILE A 101 47.40 50.65 37.39
CA ILE A 101 47.61 51.56 36.27
C ILE A 101 47.67 50.78 34.98
N SER A 102 46.88 51.20 34.00
CA SER A 102 47.01 50.74 32.62
C SER A 102 47.14 51.92 31.65
N PHE A 103 47.84 51.68 30.56
CA PHE A 103 47.97 52.64 29.45
C PHE A 103 47.00 52.33 28.30
N ASN A 104 46.18 51.28 28.46
CA ASN A 104 45.20 50.80 27.47
C ASN A 104 43.82 50.69 28.13
N ALA A 105 42.78 51.04 27.38
CA ALA A 105 41.40 50.88 27.82
C ALA A 105 41.06 49.39 28.03
N ILE A 106 40.62 49.03 29.23
CA ILE A 106 40.16 47.68 29.54
C ILE A 106 38.72 47.55 29.04
N LYS A 107 38.49 46.78 27.96
CA LYS A 107 37.14 46.41 27.51
C LYS A 107 36.67 45.20 28.31
N ASP A 108 35.52 45.31 28.97
CA ASP A 108 34.87 44.19 29.65
C ASP A 108 34.10 43.31 28.64
N TYR A 109 34.61 42.09 28.41
CA TYR A 109 34.03 41.09 27.51
C TYR A 109 33.10 40.08 28.22
N SER A 110 32.82 40.26 29.51
CA SER A 110 32.05 39.31 30.34
C SER A 110 30.66 39.00 29.79
N ALA A 111 29.96 40.02 29.29
CA ALA A 111 28.62 39.90 28.72
C ALA A 111 28.60 39.09 27.42
N GLU A 112 29.60 39.27 26.55
CA GLU A 112 29.70 38.54 25.28
C GLU A 112 30.03 37.07 25.52
N ILE A 113 30.95 36.79 26.44
CA ILE A 113 31.29 35.42 26.86
C ILE A 113 30.05 34.70 27.43
N SER A 114 29.23 35.40 28.21
CA SER A 114 28.02 34.82 28.79
C SER A 114 27.00 34.45 27.72
N LYS A 115 26.75 35.34 26.76
CA LYS A 115 25.86 35.07 25.61
C LYS A 115 26.34 33.87 24.77
N LEU A 116 27.63 33.83 24.46
CA LEU A 116 28.22 32.73 23.68
C LEU A 116 28.11 31.39 24.42
N LYS A 117 28.24 31.37 25.74
CA LYS A 117 28.03 30.14 26.54
C LYS A 117 26.59 29.65 26.47
N GLU A 118 25.61 30.55 26.56
CA GLU A 118 24.19 30.19 26.45
C GLU A 118 23.85 29.66 25.06
N GLU A 119 24.34 30.30 24.00
CA GLU A 119 24.13 29.85 22.62
C GLU A 119 24.74 28.46 22.39
N ASN A 120 25.96 28.25 22.87
CA ASN A 120 26.65 26.96 22.74
C ASN A 120 25.91 25.85 23.52
N ALA A 121 25.31 26.17 24.67
CA ALA A 121 24.46 25.23 25.40
C ALA A 121 23.19 24.86 24.61
N LYS A 122 22.51 25.83 24.00
CA LYS A 122 21.34 25.59 23.15
C LYS A 122 21.69 24.73 21.94
N LEU A 123 22.78 25.05 21.23
CA LEU A 123 23.23 24.30 20.07
C LEU A 123 23.58 22.85 20.43
N LYS A 124 24.21 22.61 21.58
CA LYS A 124 24.47 21.24 22.06
C LYS A 124 23.18 20.46 22.29
N GLN A 125 22.17 21.09 22.89
CA GLN A 125 20.89 20.46 23.13
C GLN A 125 20.17 20.11 21.82
N GLU A 126 20.14 21.03 20.86
CA GLU A 126 19.54 20.82 19.54
C GLU A 126 20.26 19.69 18.79
N ASN A 127 21.59 19.64 18.85
CA ASN A 127 22.38 18.62 18.19
C ASN A 127 22.10 17.22 18.77
N GLU A 128 21.93 17.10 20.09
CA GLU A 128 21.53 15.85 20.73
C GLU A 128 20.10 15.42 20.37
N GLN A 129 19.17 16.36 20.21
CA GLN A 129 17.81 16.06 19.74
C GLN A 129 17.83 15.57 18.28
N LEU A 130 18.59 16.23 17.42
CA LEU A 130 18.74 15.84 16.01
C LEU A 130 19.37 14.45 15.87
N LYS A 131 20.41 14.12 16.65
CA LYS A 131 20.99 12.77 16.67
C LYS A 131 19.95 11.70 16.99
N LYS A 132 19.16 11.90 18.05
CA LYS A 132 18.09 10.96 18.43
C LYS A 132 17.04 10.82 17.32
N HIS A 133 16.70 11.91 16.65
CA HIS A 133 15.75 11.88 15.55
C HIS A 133 16.30 11.09 14.35
N VAL A 134 17.58 11.30 14.00
CA VAL A 134 18.27 10.54 12.94
C VAL A 134 18.31 9.05 13.27
N GLU A 135 18.69 8.67 14.50
CA GLU A 135 18.69 7.27 14.94
C GLU A 135 17.30 6.63 14.85
N SER A 136 16.24 7.37 15.21
CA SER A 136 14.86 6.91 15.07
C SER A 136 14.50 6.66 13.60
N LEU A 137 14.81 7.60 12.71
CA LEU A 137 14.54 7.46 11.28
C LEU A 137 15.33 6.31 10.65
N GLU A 138 16.58 6.10 11.04
CA GLU A 138 17.38 4.97 10.58
C GLU A 138 16.75 3.62 11.00
N ASN A 139 16.24 3.54 12.23
CA ASN A 139 15.56 2.35 12.71
C ASN A 139 14.25 2.09 11.97
N GLU A 140 13.45 3.13 11.73
CA GLU A 140 12.22 3.03 10.93
C GLU A 140 12.54 2.57 9.51
N ASN A 141 13.56 3.14 8.87
CA ASN A 141 13.97 2.76 7.52
C ASN A 141 14.43 1.30 7.45
N LYS A 142 15.18 0.81 8.46
CA LYS A 142 15.54 -0.62 8.58
C LYS A 142 14.31 -1.51 8.70
N GLN A 143 13.30 -1.12 9.49
CA GLN A 143 12.05 -1.88 9.63
C GLN A 143 11.24 -1.90 8.33
N LEU A 144 11.14 -0.77 7.63
CA LEU A 144 10.46 -0.68 6.34
C LEU A 144 11.13 -1.56 5.29
N LYS A 145 12.46 -1.55 5.21
CA LYS A 145 13.21 -2.44 4.29
C LYS A 145 12.92 -3.93 4.56
N ARG A 146 12.84 -4.35 5.83
CA ARG A 146 12.47 -5.72 6.19
C ARG A 146 11.05 -6.06 5.74
N ARG A 147 10.09 -5.18 6.01
CA ARG A 147 8.69 -5.35 5.57
C ARG A 147 8.57 -5.47 4.06
N ILE A 148 9.28 -4.65 3.30
CA ILE A 148 9.30 -4.72 1.83
C ILE A 148 9.82 -6.09 1.39
N SER A 149 10.94 -6.55 1.95
CA SER A 149 11.51 -7.86 1.60
C SER A 149 10.56 -9.03 1.92
N ASP A 150 9.89 -8.99 3.07
CA ASP A 150 8.89 -10.01 3.43
C ASP A 150 7.69 -10.00 2.49
N LEU A 151 7.18 -8.81 2.11
CA LEU A 151 6.08 -8.67 1.17
C LEU A 151 6.46 -9.15 -0.24
N GLU A 152 7.68 -8.86 -0.70
CA GLU A 152 8.19 -9.37 -1.97
C GLU A 152 8.26 -10.91 -1.98
N LYS A 153 8.69 -11.51 -0.87
CA LYS A 153 8.72 -12.96 -0.71
C LYS A 153 7.31 -13.55 -0.74
N GLN A 154 6.38 -12.99 0.04
CA GLN A 154 4.97 -13.41 0.04
C GLN A 154 4.33 -13.29 -1.35
N LEU A 155 4.60 -12.19 -2.07
CA LEU A 155 4.09 -11.99 -3.43
C LEU A 155 4.63 -13.05 -4.40
N LYS A 156 5.91 -13.39 -4.28
CA LYS A 156 6.55 -14.44 -5.11
C LYS A 156 5.95 -15.82 -4.82
N GLU A 157 5.75 -16.14 -3.55
CA GLU A 157 5.14 -17.39 -3.10
C GLU A 157 3.68 -17.51 -3.56
N ALA A 158 2.87 -16.46 -3.36
CA ALA A 158 1.48 -16.42 -3.81
C ALA A 158 1.37 -16.57 -5.34
N LYS A 159 2.19 -15.83 -6.11
CA LYS A 159 2.22 -15.96 -7.58
C LYS A 159 2.62 -17.37 -8.03
N ALA A 160 3.63 -17.96 -7.41
CA ALA A 160 4.09 -19.29 -7.80
C ALA A 160 3.05 -20.37 -7.44
N GLN A 161 2.50 -20.31 -6.22
CA GLN A 161 1.63 -21.34 -5.71
C GLN A 161 0.22 -21.27 -6.30
N ASP A 162 -0.42 -20.10 -6.29
CA ASP A 162 -1.82 -20.01 -6.68
C ASP A 162 -1.97 -20.05 -8.20
N VAL A 163 -1.14 -19.32 -8.95
CA VAL A 163 -1.27 -19.30 -10.41
C VAL A 163 -0.96 -20.66 -11.01
N SER A 164 0.11 -21.34 -10.56
CA SER A 164 0.47 -22.66 -11.09
C SER A 164 -0.58 -23.72 -10.75
N LYS A 165 -1.05 -23.77 -9.48
CA LYS A 165 -2.07 -24.72 -9.06
C LYS A 165 -3.41 -24.47 -9.76
N LEU A 166 -3.81 -23.20 -9.89
CA LEU A 166 -5.04 -22.83 -10.60
C LEU A 166 -4.94 -23.19 -12.09
N GLN A 167 -3.81 -22.90 -12.74
CA GLN A 167 -3.61 -23.26 -14.14
C GLN A 167 -3.67 -24.79 -14.35
N ALA A 168 -3.04 -25.56 -13.46
CA ALA A 168 -3.11 -27.01 -13.49
C ALA A 168 -4.56 -27.52 -13.31
N ARG A 169 -5.30 -26.93 -12.37
CA ARG A 169 -6.71 -27.28 -12.14
C ARG A 169 -7.59 -26.95 -13.33
N ILE A 170 -7.41 -25.78 -13.95
CA ILE A 170 -8.13 -25.39 -15.18
C ILE A 170 -7.83 -26.38 -16.32
N ASN A 171 -6.56 -26.75 -16.51
CA ASN A 171 -6.18 -27.70 -17.55
C ASN A 171 -6.81 -29.08 -17.33
N ASN A 172 -6.82 -29.58 -16.08
CA ASN A 172 -7.45 -30.85 -15.75
C ASN A 172 -8.97 -30.82 -15.97
N LEU A 173 -9.66 -29.80 -15.47
CA LEU A 173 -11.10 -29.62 -15.68
C LEU A 173 -11.44 -29.48 -17.18
N THR A 174 -10.57 -28.82 -17.95
CA THR A 174 -10.76 -28.69 -19.40
C THR A 174 -10.65 -30.04 -20.10
N LYS A 175 -9.72 -30.92 -19.70
CA LYS A 175 -9.62 -32.28 -20.22
C LYS A 175 -10.83 -33.12 -19.86
N GLU A 176 -11.23 -33.10 -18.58
CA GLU A 176 -12.42 -33.82 -18.09
C GLU A 176 -13.69 -33.38 -18.84
N ASN A 177 -13.85 -32.07 -19.07
CA ASN A 177 -14.99 -31.55 -19.84
C ASN A 177 -15.01 -32.06 -21.29
N ARG A 178 -13.83 -32.16 -21.94
CA ARG A 178 -13.71 -32.74 -23.29
C ARG A 178 -14.08 -34.23 -23.30
N GLU A 179 -13.62 -34.99 -22.31
CA GLU A 179 -13.94 -36.41 -22.17
C GLU A 179 -15.43 -36.62 -21.94
N LEU A 180 -16.05 -35.86 -21.04
CA LEU A 180 -17.49 -35.91 -20.79
C LEU A 180 -18.30 -35.56 -22.05
N LYS A 181 -17.89 -34.53 -22.81
CA LYS A 181 -18.53 -34.21 -24.09
C LYS A 181 -18.43 -35.35 -25.10
N ALA A 182 -17.29 -36.04 -25.17
CA ALA A 182 -17.13 -37.19 -26.04
C ALA A 182 -18.02 -38.37 -25.60
N GLN A 183 -18.13 -38.61 -24.29
CA GLN A 183 -19.04 -39.63 -23.76
C GLN A 183 -20.50 -39.33 -24.08
N ILE A 184 -20.94 -38.07 -23.91
CA ILE A 184 -22.30 -37.63 -24.26
C ILE A 184 -22.56 -37.84 -25.75
N ALA A 185 -21.61 -37.49 -26.63
CA ALA A 185 -21.77 -37.70 -28.06
C ALA A 185 -21.90 -39.20 -28.40
N ASN A 186 -21.09 -40.05 -27.78
CA ASN A 186 -21.15 -41.50 -27.97
C ASN A 186 -22.50 -42.08 -27.50
N GLN A 187 -22.93 -41.73 -26.29
CA GLN A 187 -24.23 -42.15 -25.75
C GLN A 187 -25.39 -41.66 -26.63
N THR A 188 -25.33 -40.43 -27.13
CA THR A 188 -26.33 -39.90 -28.07
C THR A 188 -26.40 -40.73 -29.35
N ASN A 189 -25.25 -41.10 -29.92
CA ASN A 189 -25.21 -41.99 -31.08
C ASN A 189 -25.79 -43.37 -30.79
N LEU A 190 -25.46 -43.96 -29.64
CA LEU A 190 -26.01 -45.24 -29.22
C LEU A 190 -27.53 -45.19 -29.06
N ILE A 191 -28.06 -44.14 -28.43
CA ILE A 191 -29.51 -43.93 -28.28
C ILE A 191 -30.17 -43.82 -29.66
N ASN A 192 -29.59 -43.08 -30.59
CA ASN A 192 -30.14 -42.95 -31.95
C ASN A 192 -30.15 -44.30 -32.70
N GLN A 193 -29.07 -45.09 -32.57
CA GLN A 193 -29.01 -46.44 -33.15
C GLN A 193 -30.06 -47.38 -32.55
N LEU A 194 -30.21 -47.37 -31.21
CA LEU A 194 -31.22 -48.17 -30.53
C LEU A 194 -32.63 -47.75 -30.92
N LYS A 195 -32.90 -46.44 -31.04
CA LYS A 195 -34.19 -45.92 -31.50
C LYS A 195 -34.50 -46.36 -32.93
N ALA A 196 -33.54 -46.28 -33.85
CA ALA A 196 -33.70 -46.75 -35.22
C ALA A 196 -33.97 -48.26 -35.27
N LYS A 197 -33.25 -49.06 -34.47
CA LYS A 197 -33.49 -50.51 -34.36
C LYS A 197 -34.87 -50.82 -33.80
N ALA A 198 -35.32 -50.09 -32.79
CA ALA A 198 -36.66 -50.25 -32.22
C ALA A 198 -37.76 -49.96 -33.26
N GLN A 199 -37.63 -48.85 -34.01
CA GLN A 199 -38.55 -48.52 -35.10
C GLN A 199 -38.57 -49.59 -36.19
N PHE A 200 -37.41 -50.11 -36.57
CA PHE A 200 -37.32 -51.19 -37.55
C PHE A 200 -38.01 -52.48 -37.07
N LEU A 201 -37.80 -52.88 -35.81
CA LEU A 201 -38.48 -54.04 -35.23
C LEU A 201 -39.99 -53.82 -35.10
N GLU A 202 -40.43 -52.61 -34.78
CA GLU A 202 -41.85 -52.24 -34.74
C GLU A 202 -42.48 -52.36 -36.14
N GLN A 203 -41.79 -51.89 -37.18
CA GLN A 203 -42.21 -52.07 -38.56
C GLN A 203 -42.30 -53.55 -38.94
N GLN A 204 -41.27 -54.36 -38.64
CA GLN A 204 -41.31 -55.80 -38.90
C GLN A 204 -42.48 -56.49 -38.19
N ASN A 205 -42.74 -56.14 -36.93
CA ASN A 205 -43.88 -56.69 -36.19
C ASN A 205 -45.22 -56.32 -36.83
N ASN A 206 -45.36 -55.09 -37.34
CA ASN A 206 -46.57 -54.67 -38.06
C ASN A 206 -46.73 -55.41 -39.40
N GLU A 207 -45.63 -55.63 -40.13
CA GLU A 207 -45.61 -56.43 -41.35
C GLU A 207 -46.00 -57.89 -41.06
N TYR A 208 -45.42 -58.51 -40.02
CA TYR A 208 -45.80 -59.86 -39.59
C TYR A 208 -47.28 -59.96 -39.19
N ARG A 209 -47.80 -58.99 -38.43
CA ARG A 209 -49.23 -58.92 -38.09
C ARG A 209 -50.09 -58.87 -39.37
N THR A 210 -49.72 -58.04 -40.33
CA THR A 210 -50.43 -57.92 -41.60
C THR A 210 -50.40 -59.22 -42.41
N LEU A 211 -49.24 -59.88 -42.50
CA LEU A 211 -49.10 -61.18 -43.18
C LEU A 211 -49.95 -62.26 -42.51
N ILE A 212 -49.94 -62.33 -41.17
CA ILE A 212 -50.78 -63.27 -40.42
C ILE A 212 -52.26 -63.02 -40.70
N THR A 213 -52.72 -61.77 -40.67
CA THR A 213 -54.12 -61.43 -40.99
C THR A 213 -54.48 -61.84 -42.42
N LYS A 214 -53.64 -61.55 -43.41
CA LYS A 214 -53.87 -61.98 -44.80
C LYS A 214 -53.94 -63.49 -44.95
N LEU A 215 -53.04 -64.24 -44.31
CA LEU A 215 -53.06 -65.70 -44.35
C LEU A 215 -54.32 -66.28 -43.70
N LEU A 216 -54.79 -65.68 -42.60
CA LEU A 216 -56.06 -66.07 -41.96
C LEU A 216 -57.26 -65.79 -42.87
N GLU A 217 -57.30 -64.62 -43.52
CA GLU A 217 -58.33 -64.28 -44.51
C GLU A 217 -58.32 -65.22 -45.71
N GLU A 218 -57.15 -65.52 -46.28
CA GLU A 218 -57.00 -66.47 -47.39
C GLU A 218 -57.46 -67.88 -46.99
N GLN A 219 -57.14 -68.32 -45.77
CA GLN A 219 -57.58 -69.61 -45.26
C GLN A 219 -59.09 -69.66 -45.06
N ALA A 220 -59.68 -68.58 -44.52
CA ALA A 220 -61.13 -68.44 -44.40
C ALA A 220 -61.81 -68.48 -45.77
N GLN A 221 -61.34 -67.69 -46.75
CA GLN A 221 -61.86 -67.68 -48.12
C GLN A 221 -61.74 -69.04 -48.81
N LYS A 222 -60.59 -69.72 -48.71
CA LYS A 222 -60.43 -71.08 -49.26
C LYS A 222 -61.40 -72.06 -48.62
N SER A 223 -61.64 -71.95 -47.31
CA SER A 223 -62.63 -72.78 -46.63
C SER A 223 -64.04 -72.49 -47.14
N GLU A 224 -64.44 -71.21 -47.25
CA GLU A 224 -65.74 -70.81 -47.82
C GLU A 224 -65.91 -71.28 -49.26
N GLN A 225 -64.90 -71.12 -50.10
CA GLN A 225 -64.90 -71.62 -51.48
C GLN A 225 -65.05 -73.13 -51.52
N SER A 226 -64.33 -73.87 -50.68
CA SER A 226 -64.45 -75.32 -50.56
C SER A 226 -65.86 -75.73 -50.11
N TYR A 227 -66.46 -75.04 -49.14
CA TYR A 227 -67.85 -75.25 -48.72
C TYR A 227 -68.84 -74.95 -49.86
N ILE A 228 -68.67 -73.85 -50.58
CA ILE A 228 -69.52 -73.47 -51.72
C ILE A 228 -69.37 -74.48 -52.86
N GLU A 229 -68.16 -74.91 -53.19
CA GLU A 229 -67.93 -75.95 -54.20
C GLU A 229 -68.56 -77.29 -53.82
N LYS A 230 -68.42 -77.70 -52.55
CA LYS A 230 -69.07 -78.91 -52.02
C LYS A 230 -70.59 -78.80 -52.11
N ALA A 231 -71.17 -77.67 -51.69
CA ALA A 231 -72.60 -77.42 -51.79
C ALA A 231 -73.10 -77.38 -53.25
N LYS A 232 -72.33 -76.80 -54.18
CA LYS A 232 -72.63 -76.83 -55.62
C LYS A 232 -72.60 -78.27 -56.18
N LYS A 233 -71.61 -79.08 -55.79
CA LYS A 233 -71.54 -80.50 -56.17
C LYS A 233 -72.74 -81.28 -55.62
N GLU A 234 -73.10 -81.07 -54.35
CA GLU A 234 -74.29 -81.69 -53.74
C GLU A 234 -75.58 -81.28 -54.45
N ARG A 235 -75.72 -80.00 -54.82
CA ARG A 235 -76.87 -79.51 -55.60
C ARG A 235 -76.94 -80.11 -57.01
N LEU A 236 -75.80 -80.28 -57.69
CA LEU A 236 -75.72 -80.95 -58.99
C LEU A 236 -76.16 -82.42 -58.88
N ILE A 237 -75.66 -83.14 -57.87
CA ILE A 237 -76.05 -84.53 -57.61
C ILE A 237 -77.55 -84.62 -57.31
N GLY A 238 -78.08 -83.74 -56.45
CA GLY A 238 -79.52 -83.68 -56.17
C GLY A 238 -80.36 -83.39 -57.42
N SER A 239 -79.91 -82.49 -58.29
CA SER A 239 -80.59 -82.18 -59.56
C SER A 239 -80.61 -83.38 -60.52
N ILE A 240 -79.51 -84.13 -60.60
CA ILE A 240 -79.44 -85.37 -61.40
C ILE A 240 -80.44 -86.39 -60.84
N ILE A 241 -80.43 -86.63 -59.52
CA ILE A 241 -81.35 -87.58 -58.86
C ILE A 241 -82.82 -87.20 -59.11
N ILE A 242 -83.18 -85.93 -58.98
CA ILE A 242 -84.55 -85.44 -59.24
C ILE A 242 -84.93 -85.64 -60.71
N LYS A 243 -84.05 -85.33 -61.66
CA LYS A 243 -84.31 -85.57 -63.09
C LYS A 243 -84.51 -87.07 -63.37
N THR A 244 -83.70 -87.94 -62.78
CA THR A 244 -83.85 -89.39 -62.90
C THR A 244 -85.17 -89.87 -62.29
N LEU A 245 -85.58 -89.34 -61.13
CA LEU A 245 -86.87 -89.63 -60.50
C LEU A 245 -88.06 -89.16 -61.33
N ILE A 246 -88.01 -87.95 -61.91
CA ILE A 246 -89.06 -87.45 -62.81
C ILE A 246 -89.15 -88.32 -64.06
N PHE A 247 -88.01 -88.71 -64.64
CA PHE A 247 -88.00 -89.58 -65.82
C PHE A 247 -88.55 -90.98 -65.50
N ALA A 248 -88.16 -91.56 -64.36
CA ALA A 248 -88.73 -92.81 -63.88
C ALA A 248 -90.24 -92.68 -63.59
N GLY A 249 -90.67 -91.58 -62.98
CA GLY A 249 -92.08 -91.26 -62.74
C GLY A 249 -92.89 -91.09 -64.03
N LEU A 250 -92.31 -90.47 -65.06
CA LEU A 250 -92.91 -90.39 -66.39
C LEU A 250 -93.05 -91.77 -67.03
N ILE A 251 -92.05 -92.64 -66.90
CA ILE A 251 -92.12 -94.02 -67.41
C ILE A 251 -93.21 -94.80 -66.68
N VAL A 252 -93.25 -94.74 -65.35
CA VAL A 252 -94.27 -95.43 -64.54
C VAL A 252 -95.66 -94.85 -64.81
N GLY A 253 -95.77 -93.53 -64.96
CA GLY A 253 -97.02 -92.86 -65.32
C GLY A 253 -97.51 -93.26 -66.72
N LEU A 254 -96.61 -93.37 -67.70
CA LEU A 254 -96.92 -93.88 -69.04
C LEU A 254 -97.34 -95.35 -69.00
N ALA A 255 -96.62 -96.19 -68.26
CA ALA A 255 -96.97 -97.60 -68.08
C ALA A 255 -98.32 -97.77 -67.38
N GLY A 256 -98.56 -97.00 -66.32
CA GLY A 256 -99.84 -96.96 -65.60
C GLY A 256 -100.99 -96.45 -66.47
N PHE A 257 -100.76 -95.42 -67.29
CA PHE A 257 -101.73 -94.91 -68.26
C PHE A 257 -102.05 -95.92 -69.36
N LEU A 258 -101.05 -96.64 -69.87
CA LEU A 258 -101.24 -97.72 -70.84
C LEU A 258 -102.05 -98.88 -70.23
N LEU A 259 -101.77 -99.28 -68.98
CA LEU A 259 -102.54 -100.30 -68.27
C LEU A 259 -103.98 -99.83 -67.97
N TYR A 260 -104.18 -98.56 -67.58
CA TYR A 260 -105.51 -97.97 -67.37
C TYR A 260 -106.33 -97.92 -68.67
N ARG A 261 -105.70 -97.57 -69.79
CA ARG A 261 -106.35 -97.59 -71.12
C ARG A 261 -106.71 -99.01 -71.56
N GLY A 262 -105.87 -99.99 -71.25
CA GLY A 262 -106.16 -101.42 -71.47
C GLY A 262 -107.35 -101.92 -70.64
N LYS A 263 -107.47 -101.51 -69.37
CA LYS A 263 -108.58 -101.93 -68.50
C LYS A 263 -109.93 -101.34 -68.93
N LYS A 264 -109.95 -100.12 -69.49
CA LYS A 264 -111.20 -99.46 -69.93
C LYS A 264 -111.83 -100.09 -71.18
N SER A 265 -111.17 -101.03 -71.86
CA SER A 265 -111.75 -101.75 -73.00
C SER A 265 -112.58 -102.99 -72.62
N TRP A 266 -112.79 -103.25 -71.32
CA TRP A 266 -113.45 -104.47 -70.83
C TRP A 266 -114.78 -104.26 -70.11
N GLU A 267 -115.35 -103.04 -70.11
CA GLU A 267 -116.58 -102.78 -69.33
C GLU A 267 -117.82 -102.30 -70.09
N TYR A 268 -117.82 -101.97 -71.39
CA TYR A 268 -119.09 -101.85 -72.14
C TYR A 268 -118.98 -102.22 -73.63
N PRO A 269 -119.72 -103.23 -74.10
CA PRO A 269 -119.92 -103.52 -75.52
C PRO A 269 -121.04 -102.67 -76.12
N LEU A 270 -120.76 -102.04 -77.25
CA LEU A 270 -121.65 -101.75 -78.40
C LEU A 270 -120.80 -101.17 -79.54
#